data_AF-A0AAU9EPG7-F1
#
_entry.id   AF-A0AAU9EPG7-F1
#
_cell.length_a   1.000
_cell.length_b   1.000
_cell.length_c   1.000
_cell.angle_alpha   90.00
_cell.angle_beta   90.00
_cell.angle_gamma   90.00
#
_symmetry.space_group_name_H-M   'P 1'
#
loop_
_entity.id
_entity.type
_entity.pdbx_description
1 polymer ?
#
loop_
_entity_poly.entity_id
_entity_poly.type
_entity_poly.pdbx_seq_one_letter_code
_entity_poly.pdbx_strand_id
1 'polypeptide(L)'
;METPEKLRMTTQRQVIMEVLKGVTSHPTAGELCNMVRRRLPRISLGTVYRNLDILSRAGMLQKIDVAGQEMRFDGNTMNHYHLRCVDCGRVFDVDMDLLAGMEDRVADESGFEVLGHRLEFVGRCATCQEALKTRQ
;
A
#
# COMPACT_ATOMS: atom_id res chain seq x y z
N MET A 1 12.95 22.54 5.84
CA MET A 1 12.53 21.23 5.27
C MET A 1 13.33 21.01 4.01
N GLU A 2 14.29 20.11 4.05
CA GLU A 2 15.17 19.79 2.92
C GLU A 2 14.35 19.13 1.81
N THR A 3 14.30 19.75 0.64
CA THR A 3 13.80 19.14 -0.60
C THR A 3 14.61 17.88 -0.90
N PRO A 4 13.99 16.76 -1.32
CA PRO A 4 14.73 15.54 -1.58
C PRO A 4 15.67 15.76 -2.76
N GLU A 5 16.96 15.89 -2.46
CA GLU A 5 18.05 15.77 -3.43
C GLU A 5 17.78 14.56 -4.32
N LYS A 6 17.84 14.75 -5.65
CA LYS A 6 17.48 13.79 -6.69
C LYS A 6 17.81 12.35 -6.29
N LEU A 7 16.82 11.63 -5.76
CA LEU A 7 16.97 10.22 -5.41
C LEU A 7 17.43 9.47 -6.66
N ARG A 8 18.64 8.93 -6.63
CA ARG A 8 19.17 8.15 -7.76
C ARG A 8 18.30 6.91 -7.97
N MET A 9 17.60 6.83 -9.09
CA MET A 9 16.84 5.63 -9.46
C MET A 9 17.77 4.56 -10.00
N THR A 10 18.15 3.61 -9.14
CA THR A 10 18.88 2.40 -9.55
C THR A 10 17.96 1.44 -10.28
N THR A 11 18.52 0.50 -11.04
CA THR A 11 17.74 -0.56 -11.71
C THR A 11 16.86 -1.34 -10.72
N GLN A 12 17.33 -1.58 -9.50
CA GLN A 12 16.53 -2.24 -8.46
C GLN A 12 15.30 -1.39 -8.07
N ARG A 13 15.48 -0.09 -7.85
CA ARG A 13 14.37 0.83 -7.50
C ARG A 13 13.36 0.94 -8.63
N GLN A 14 13.83 1.02 -9.87
CA GLN A 14 12.98 1.08 -11.06
C GLN A 14 12.12 -0.17 -11.18
N VAL A 15 12.74 -1.35 -11.12
CA VAL A 15 12.00 -2.62 -11.21
C VAL A 15 11.01 -2.79 -10.05
N ILE A 16 11.41 -2.44 -8.83
CA ILE A 16 10.51 -2.49 -7.66
C ILE A 16 9.28 -1.59 -7.90
N MET A 17 9.49 -0.34 -8.31
CA MET A 17 8.38 0.59 -8.59
C MET A 17 7.49 0.13 -9.74
N GLU A 18 8.07 -0.40 -10.83
CA GLU A 18 7.29 -0.90 -11.97
C GLU A 18 6.44 -2.10 -11.59
N VAL A 19 6.98 -3.06 -10.81
CA VAL A 19 6.20 -4.21 -10.32
C VAL A 19 5.11 -3.76 -9.37
N LEU A 20 5.43 -2.84 -8.45
CA LEU A 20 4.47 -2.36 -7.45
C LEU A 20 3.32 -1.56 -8.08
N LYS A 21 3.63 -0.65 -9.02
CA LYS A 21 2.61 0.11 -9.78
C LYS A 21 1.77 -0.76 -10.71
N GLY A 22 2.26 -1.96 -11.05
CA GLY A 22 1.55 -2.91 -11.90
C GLY A 22 0.49 -3.74 -11.17
N VAL A 23 0.32 -3.56 -9.86
CA VAL A 23 -0.65 -4.31 -9.05
C VAL A 23 -1.48 -3.40 -8.15
N THR A 24 -2.75 -3.75 -7.98
CA THR A 24 -3.69 -3.10 -7.05
C THR A 24 -3.90 -3.92 -5.77
N SER A 25 -3.17 -5.04 -5.63
CA SER A 25 -3.32 -5.98 -4.51
C SER A 25 -2.49 -5.65 -3.27
N HIS A 26 -1.70 -4.55 -3.32
CA HIS A 26 -0.93 -4.03 -2.19
C HIS A 26 -0.05 -5.09 -1.50
N PRO A 27 0.97 -5.63 -2.20
CA PRO A 27 1.73 -6.75 -1.70
C PRO A 27 2.52 -6.42 -0.43
N THR A 28 2.78 -7.43 0.40
CA THR A 28 3.81 -7.34 1.44
C THR A 28 5.21 -7.30 0.82
N ALA A 29 6.23 -6.93 1.59
CA ALA A 29 7.60 -6.96 1.08
C ALA A 29 8.04 -8.37 0.62
N GLY A 30 7.55 -9.42 1.28
CA GLY A 30 7.79 -10.81 0.91
C GLY A 30 7.13 -11.17 -0.42
N GLU A 31 5.85 -10.84 -0.58
CA GLU A 31 5.09 -11.02 -1.83
C GLU A 31 5.76 -10.27 -2.99
N LEU A 32 6.10 -8.99 -2.77
CA LEU A 32 6.77 -8.15 -3.76
C LEU A 32 8.16 -8.68 -4.12
N CYS A 33 8.91 -9.23 -3.16
CA CYS A 33 10.21 -9.85 -3.44
C CYS A 33 10.08 -11.03 -4.41
N ASN A 34 9.07 -11.89 -4.20
CA ASN A 34 8.74 -12.97 -5.14
C ASN A 34 8.30 -12.42 -6.51
N MET A 35 7.53 -11.32 -6.49
CA MET A 35 7.22 -10.40 -7.58
C MET A 35 8.42 -10.12 -8.49
N VAL A 36 9.36 -9.41 -7.88
CA VAL A 36 10.54 -8.79 -8.48
C VAL A 36 11.58 -9.82 -8.90
N ARG A 37 11.69 -10.97 -8.23
CA ARG A 37 12.63 -12.05 -8.58
C ARG A 37 12.48 -12.56 -10.01
N ARG A 38 11.30 -12.42 -10.61
CA ARG A 38 11.07 -12.72 -12.04
C ARG A 38 11.94 -11.88 -12.97
N ARG A 39 12.29 -10.66 -12.56
CA ARG A 39 13.13 -9.70 -13.31
C ARG A 39 14.53 -9.53 -12.72
N LEU A 40 14.68 -9.70 -11.41
CA LEU A 40 15.95 -9.61 -10.68
C LEU A 40 16.16 -10.88 -9.82
N PRO A 41 16.60 -12.01 -10.41
CA PRO A 41 16.64 -13.31 -9.72
C PRO A 41 17.50 -13.36 -8.44
N ARG A 42 18.52 -12.50 -8.36
CA ARG A 42 19.45 -12.42 -7.23
C ARG A 42 19.05 -11.43 -6.14
N ILE A 43 17.88 -10.79 -6.25
CA ILE A 43 17.44 -9.82 -5.23
C ILE A 43 17.09 -10.52 -3.91
N SER A 44 17.56 -9.95 -2.81
CA SER A 44 17.23 -10.43 -1.47
C SER A 44 16.03 -9.67 -0.89
N LEU A 45 15.34 -10.28 0.07
CA LEU A 45 14.25 -9.61 0.80
C LEU A 45 14.75 -8.35 1.52
N GLY A 46 15.95 -8.40 2.14
CA GLY A 46 16.56 -7.23 2.78
C GLY A 46 16.85 -6.09 1.81
N THR A 47 17.21 -6.39 0.56
CA THR A 47 17.36 -5.38 -0.51
C THR A 47 16.03 -4.75 -0.87
N VAL A 48 14.94 -5.53 -0.92
CA VAL A 48 13.59 -5.01 -1.18
C VAL A 48 13.16 -4.07 -0.07
N TYR A 49 13.23 -4.48 1.20
CA TYR A 49 12.90 -3.62 2.35
C TYR A 49 13.66 -2.29 2.34
N ARG A 50 14.98 -2.33 2.12
CA ARG A 50 15.80 -1.12 2.10
C ARG A 50 15.38 -0.16 0.99
N ASN A 51 15.04 -0.67 -0.18
CA ASN A 51 14.57 0.17 -1.28
C ASN A 51 13.15 0.70 -1.03
N LEU A 52 12.25 -0.11 -0.47
CA LEU A 52 10.91 0.34 -0.09
C LEU A 52 10.94 1.47 0.94
N ASP A 53 11.84 1.40 1.93
CA ASP A 53 12.01 2.46 2.92
C ASP A 53 12.52 3.76 2.29
N ILE A 54 13.51 3.67 1.40
CA ILE A 54 14.06 4.82 0.67
C ILE A 54 13.00 5.46 -0.24
N LEU A 55 12.27 4.65 -1.00
CA LEU A 55 11.22 5.11 -1.92
C LEU A 55 10.05 5.73 -1.17
N SER A 56 9.66 5.16 -0.02
CA SER A 56 8.62 5.70 0.85
C SER A 56 9.01 7.06 1.43
N ARG A 57 10.24 7.21 1.94
CA ARG A 57 10.74 8.50 2.45
C ARG A 57 10.84 9.56 1.36
N ALA A 58 11.07 9.15 0.11
CA ALA A 58 11.06 10.03 -1.05
C ALA A 58 9.64 10.34 -1.58
N GLY A 59 8.58 9.84 -0.92
CA GLY A 59 7.20 10.07 -1.32
C GLY A 59 6.81 9.38 -2.64
N MET A 60 7.55 8.35 -3.07
CA MET A 60 7.29 7.66 -4.34
C MET A 60 6.33 6.47 -4.22
N LEU A 61 6.08 6.01 -2.99
CA LEU A 61 5.18 4.91 -2.66
C LEU A 61 4.61 5.11 -1.26
N GLN A 62 3.49 4.48 -0.95
CA GLN A 62 2.90 4.52 0.39
C GLN A 62 3.14 3.22 1.17
N LYS A 63 3.29 3.35 2.49
CA LYS A 63 3.28 2.24 3.44
C LYS A 63 1.89 2.15 4.07
N ILE A 64 1.23 1.03 3.87
CA ILE A 64 -0.03 0.70 4.53
C ILE A 64 0.33 -0.09 5.77
N ASP A 65 0.28 0.60 6.90
CA ASP A 65 0.53 0.03 8.23
C ASP A 65 -0.81 -0.09 8.95
N VAL A 66 -1.23 -1.32 9.21
CA VAL A 66 -2.43 -1.60 10.00
C VAL A 66 -2.00 -2.39 11.24
N ALA A 67 -2.38 -1.89 12.41
CA ALA A 67 -1.98 -2.45 13.68
C ALA A 67 -2.28 -3.96 13.75
N GLY A 68 -1.26 -4.74 14.10
CA GLY A 68 -1.36 -6.20 14.20
C GLY A 68 -1.33 -6.96 12.87
N GLN A 69 -1.07 -6.28 11.75
CA GLN A 69 -0.95 -6.91 10.43
C GLN A 69 0.41 -6.68 9.78
N GLU A 70 0.73 -7.50 8.77
CA GLU A 70 1.96 -7.35 8.01
C GLU A 70 1.90 -6.09 7.13
N MET A 71 2.97 -5.30 7.13
CA MET A 71 3.06 -4.06 6.36
C MET A 71 2.93 -4.31 4.85
N ARG A 72 2.03 -3.56 4.23
CA ARG A 72 1.76 -3.58 2.78
C ARG A 72 2.26 -2.30 2.13
N PHE A 73 2.51 -2.38 0.83
CA PHE A 73 3.05 -1.26 0.05
C PHE A 73 2.17 -0.96 -1.14
N ASP A 74 2.05 0.33 -1.44
CA ASP A 74 1.31 0.85 -2.58
C ASP A 74 2.22 1.68 -3.48
N GLY A 75 2.18 1.41 -4.79
CA GLY A 75 2.92 2.16 -5.81
C GLY A 75 2.20 3.42 -6.27
N ASN A 76 0.92 3.56 -5.92
CA ASN A 76 0.15 4.78 -6.07
C ASN A 76 0.34 5.66 -4.83
N THR A 77 0.49 6.96 -5.06
CA THR A 77 0.63 7.95 -3.97
C THR A 77 -0.56 8.89 -3.91
N MET A 78 -1.48 8.76 -4.86
CA MET A 78 -2.75 9.46 -4.85
C MET A 78 -3.65 8.87 -3.78
N ASN A 79 -4.37 9.72 -3.05
CA ASN A 79 -5.34 9.25 -2.06
C ASN A 79 -6.46 8.47 -2.75
N HIS A 80 -6.73 7.27 -2.24
CA HIS A 80 -7.86 6.41 -2.61
C HIS A 80 -8.22 5.55 -1.40
N TYR A 81 -9.37 4.88 -1.48
CA TYR A 81 -9.85 4.04 -0.40
C TYR A 81 -9.44 2.58 -0.61
N HIS A 82 -9.11 1.92 0.50
CA HIS A 82 -8.70 0.53 0.53
C HIS A 82 -9.81 -0.35 1.11
N LEU A 83 -10.02 -1.54 0.53
CA LEU A 83 -10.90 -2.59 1.04
C LEU A 83 -10.09 -3.85 1.34
N ARG A 84 -10.10 -4.33 2.58
CA ARG A 84 -9.39 -5.54 3.01
C ARG A 84 -10.31 -6.73 3.21
N CYS A 85 -9.88 -7.90 2.73
CA CYS A 85 -10.54 -9.18 3.03
C CYS A 85 -10.12 -9.72 4.40
N VAL A 86 -11.09 -10.08 5.25
CA VAL A 86 -10.84 -10.65 6.59
C VAL A 86 -10.25 -12.05 6.57
N ASP A 87 -10.49 -12.87 5.54
CA ASP A 87 -10.04 -14.27 5.54
C ASP A 87 -8.67 -14.45 4.89
N CYS A 88 -8.34 -13.66 3.86
CA CYS A 88 -7.06 -13.80 3.13
C CYS A 88 -6.12 -12.60 3.29
N GLY A 89 -6.57 -11.51 3.92
CA GLY A 89 -5.75 -10.32 4.18
C GLY A 89 -5.39 -9.51 2.92
N ARG A 90 -5.88 -9.87 1.73
CA ARG A 90 -5.67 -9.10 0.50
C ARG A 90 -6.40 -7.76 0.59
N VAL A 91 -5.75 -6.72 0.09
CA VAL A 91 -6.27 -5.35 0.02
C VAL A 91 -6.53 -5.00 -1.45
N PHE A 92 -7.60 -4.24 -1.68
CA PHE A 92 -8.09 -3.85 -2.99
C PHE A 92 -8.40 -2.36 -3.02
N ASP A 93 -8.22 -1.73 -4.17
CA ASP A 93 -8.63 -0.34 -4.40
C ASP A 93 -10.14 -0.25 -4.55
N VAL A 94 -10.73 0.76 -3.94
CA VAL A 94 -12.12 1.13 -4.13
C VAL A 94 -12.19 2.26 -5.14
N ASP A 95 -12.90 2.02 -6.24
CA ASP A 95 -13.21 3.03 -7.25
C ASP A 95 -14.34 3.94 -6.74
N MET A 96 -13.97 4.90 -5.89
CA MET A 96 -14.87 5.88 -5.28
C MET A 96 -14.13 7.19 -5.03
N ASP A 97 -14.80 8.31 -5.30
CA ASP A 97 -14.30 9.62 -4.97
C ASP A 97 -14.10 9.79 -3.46
N LEU A 98 -13.06 10.54 -3.08
CA LEU A 98 -12.82 10.87 -1.68
C LEU A 98 -13.98 11.73 -1.14
N LEU A 99 -14.47 11.35 0.04
CA LEU A 99 -15.43 12.13 0.81
C LEU A 99 -14.79 13.45 1.24
N ALA A 100 -15.13 14.53 0.55
CA ALA A 100 -14.65 15.86 0.86
C ALA A 100 -15.17 16.37 2.22
N GLY A 101 -14.34 17.15 2.92
CA GLY A 101 -14.72 17.86 4.15
C GLY A 101 -14.76 17.01 5.42
N MET A 102 -14.28 15.76 5.39
CA MET A 102 -14.16 14.95 6.60
C MET A 102 -13.09 15.50 7.54
N GLU A 103 -11.93 15.88 7.01
CA GLU A 103 -10.82 16.42 7.79
C GLU A 103 -11.19 17.75 8.44
N ASP A 104 -11.85 18.64 7.70
CA ASP A 104 -12.31 19.94 8.20
C ASP A 104 -13.27 19.77 9.38
N ARG A 105 -14.27 18.87 9.23
CA ARG A 105 -15.22 18.57 10.30
C ARG A 105 -14.54 18.02 11.55
N VAL A 106 -13.57 17.12 11.38
CA VAL A 106 -12.83 16.55 12.52
C VAL A 106 -11.95 17.63 13.17
N ALA A 107 -11.32 18.51 12.39
CA ALA A 107 -10.54 19.63 12.91
C ALA A 107 -11.42 20.57 13.75
N ASP A 108 -12.59 20.94 13.25
CA ASP A 108 -13.57 21.80 13.93
C ASP A 108 -14.09 21.19 15.23
N GLU A 109 -14.42 19.90 15.23
CA GLU A 109 -15.01 19.22 16.39
C GLU A 109 -13.96 18.86 17.47
N SER A 110 -12.71 18.61 17.08
CA SER A 110 -11.66 18.15 18.01
C SER A 110 -10.70 19.25 18.49
N GLY A 111 -10.56 20.34 17.72
CA GLY A 111 -9.53 21.36 17.94
C GLY A 111 -8.11 20.91 17.59
N PHE A 112 -7.95 19.78 16.89
CA PHE A 112 -6.65 19.28 16.42
C PHE A 112 -6.28 19.86 15.05
N GLU A 113 -4.98 20.04 14.82
CA GLU A 113 -4.46 20.17 13.46
C GLU A 113 -4.54 18.80 12.77
N VAL A 114 -5.58 18.60 11.96
CA VAL A 114 -5.77 17.37 11.21
C VAL A 114 -4.86 17.38 9.98
N LEU A 115 -3.83 16.53 10.01
CA LEU A 115 -2.86 16.39 8.92
C LEU A 115 -3.32 15.43 7.80
N GLY A 116 -4.46 14.77 7.99
CA GLY A 116 -5.06 13.83 7.05
C GLY A 116 -5.81 12.70 7.77
N HIS A 117 -6.32 11.76 6.99
CA HIS A 117 -6.97 10.55 7.50
C HIS A 117 -6.53 9.31 6.74
N ARG A 118 -6.72 8.14 7.35
CA ARG A 118 -6.55 6.84 6.71
C ARG A 118 -7.85 6.08 6.84
N LEU A 119 -8.51 5.80 5.72
CA LEU A 119 -9.73 5.01 5.67
C LEU A 119 -9.42 3.61 5.12
N GLU A 120 -9.87 2.58 5.82
CA GLU A 120 -9.82 1.19 5.37
C GLU A 120 -11.18 0.55 5.61
N PHE A 121 -11.79 0.03 4.55
CA PHE A 121 -12.98 -0.81 4.64
C PHE A 121 -12.58 -2.25 4.89
N VAL A 122 -13.38 -2.99 5.65
CA VAL A 122 -13.14 -4.39 5.96
C VAL A 122 -14.32 -5.22 5.49
N GLY A 123 -14.04 -6.28 4.73
CA GLY A 123 -15.06 -7.14 4.14
C GLY A 123 -14.52 -8.51 3.77
N ARG A 124 -15.18 -9.19 2.82
CA ARG A 124 -14.79 -10.51 2.33
C ARG A 124 -14.74 -10.50 0.80
N CYS A 125 -13.61 -10.87 0.21
CA CYS A 125 -13.45 -10.86 -1.26
C CYS A 125 -14.25 -11.99 -1.93
N ALA A 126 -14.56 -11.84 -3.21
CA ALA A 126 -15.36 -12.80 -3.98
C ALA A 126 -14.81 -14.24 -3.88
N THR A 127 -13.49 -14.41 -4.00
CA THR A 127 -12.84 -15.73 -3.86
C THR A 127 -13.10 -16.38 -2.51
N CYS A 128 -13.05 -15.61 -1.41
CA CYS A 128 -13.31 -16.11 -0.08
C CYS A 128 -14.82 -16.34 0.18
N GLN A 129 -15.70 -15.53 -0.43
CA GLN A 129 -17.14 -15.77 -0.37
C GLN A 129 -17.52 -17.09 -1.05
N GLU A 130 -17.00 -17.34 -2.25
CA GLU A 130 -17.27 -18.59 -2.99
C GLU A 130 -16.72 -19.81 -2.25
N ALA A 131 -15.51 -19.73 -1.69
CA ALA A 131 -14.92 -20.82 -0.91
C ALA A 131 -15.74 -21.19 0.35
N LEU A 132 -16.51 -20.25 0.90
CA LEU A 132 -17.42 -20.53 2.02
C LEU A 132 -18.74 -21.17 1.57
N LYS A 133 -19.26 -20.79 0.38
CA LYS A 133 -20.47 -21.40 -0.18
C LYS A 133 -20.26 -22.87 -0.53
N THR A 134 -19.10 -23.26 -1.03
CA THR A 134 -18.78 -24.66 -1.34
C THR A 134 -18.59 -25.54 -0.10
N ARG A 135 -18.53 -24.94 1.10
CA ARG A 135 -18.40 -25.65 2.39
C ARG A 135 -19.72 -25.85 3.12
N GLN A 136 -20.83 -25.36 2.56
CA GLN A 136 -22.20 -25.62 3.00
C GLN A 136 -22.85 -26.65 2.08
#